data_AF-A0A944TIR9-F1
#
_entry.id   AF-A0A944TIR9-F1
#
_cell.length_a   1.000
_cell.length_b   1.000
_cell.length_c   1.000
_cell.angle_alpha   90.00
_cell.angle_beta   90.00
_cell.angle_gamma   90.00
#
_symmetry.space_group_name_H-M   'P 1'
#
loop_
_entity.id
_entity.type
_entity.pdbx_description
1 polymer ?
#
loop_
_entity_poly.entity_id
_entity_poly.type
_entity_poly.pdbx_seq_one_letter_code
_entity_poly.pdbx_strand_id
1 'polypeptide(L)'
;MDVGVSGRSIGAVEPDIPESQGRRVVDATGMYVTPGLIDIHAHCTGWAGSMFPEEMCFPYGVTTMVDCGGAGWRTFDDFNTNVVRKSAVRVFALLNIVGQGMEGDVEQNTEDMDAELTAAKIRQRSDVLVGVKVAHYQGRGWESIDRGIEAARLSNSFVLVDQNSKPTRTFDELLKRLGPGDGVTHCYGYGKPMIGNDG
;
A
#
# COMPACT_ATOMS: atom_id res chain seq x y z
N MET A 1 25.64 17.19 -11.89
CA MET A 1 24.52 16.50 -12.58
C MET A 1 23.28 17.11 -12.00
N ASP A 2 22.53 17.71 -12.88
CA ASP A 2 21.45 18.61 -12.58
C ASP A 2 20.16 17.98 -13.10
N VAL A 3 19.06 18.33 -12.46
CA VAL A 3 17.73 17.83 -12.78
C VAL A 3 16.83 19.02 -13.09
N GLY A 4 16.43 19.14 -14.36
CA GLY A 4 15.47 20.14 -14.80
C GLY A 4 14.05 19.63 -14.59
N VAL A 5 13.20 20.40 -13.92
CA VAL A 5 11.77 20.08 -13.73
C VAL A 5 10.93 21.04 -14.57
N SER A 6 10.06 20.48 -15.42
CA SER A 6 9.11 21.24 -16.22
C SER A 6 7.69 20.80 -15.89
N GLY A 7 6.91 21.69 -15.27
CA GLY A 7 5.57 21.37 -14.78
C GLY A 7 5.59 20.23 -13.76
N ARG A 8 5.08 19.05 -14.16
CA ARG A 8 4.96 17.85 -13.31
C ARG A 8 5.92 16.72 -13.70
N SER A 9 6.86 16.98 -14.59
CA SER A 9 7.78 15.97 -15.14
C SER A 9 9.24 16.41 -15.06
N ILE A 10 10.14 15.43 -15.02
CA ILE A 10 11.56 15.67 -15.25
C ILE A 10 11.75 15.99 -16.74
N GLY A 11 12.25 17.19 -17.03
CA GLY A 11 12.48 17.69 -18.38
C GLY A 11 13.88 17.39 -18.91
N ALA A 12 14.87 17.33 -18.03
CA ALA A 12 16.26 17.02 -18.36
C ALA A 12 17.01 16.44 -17.15
N VAL A 13 18.00 15.59 -17.43
CA VAL A 13 18.98 15.11 -16.45
C VAL A 13 20.34 15.14 -17.14
N GLU A 14 21.15 16.14 -16.83
CA GLU A 14 22.38 16.43 -17.57
C GLU A 14 23.49 16.88 -16.60
N PRO A 15 24.78 16.83 -16.97
CA PRO A 15 25.86 17.20 -16.05
C PRO A 15 25.80 18.66 -15.56
N ASP A 16 25.37 19.58 -16.42
CA ASP A 16 25.37 21.04 -16.23
C ASP A 16 24.23 21.65 -17.08
N ILE A 17 23.08 21.92 -16.44
CA ILE A 17 21.93 22.56 -17.11
C ILE A 17 22.06 24.08 -16.92
N PRO A 18 22.07 24.90 -17.98
CA PRO A 18 22.21 26.34 -17.84
C PRO A 18 21.13 26.94 -16.93
N GLU A 19 21.56 27.63 -15.87
CA GLU A 19 20.65 28.26 -14.89
C GLU A 19 19.59 29.17 -15.54
N SER A 20 19.93 29.79 -16.68
CA SER A 20 19.04 30.67 -17.46
C SER A 20 17.80 29.96 -18.02
N GLN A 21 17.80 28.61 -18.08
CA GLN A 21 16.62 27.83 -18.48
C GLN A 21 15.64 27.61 -17.32
N GLY A 22 16.08 27.82 -16.07
CA GLY A 22 15.27 27.61 -14.87
C GLY A 22 14.55 28.87 -14.41
N ARG A 23 13.25 28.76 -14.11
CA ARG A 23 12.52 29.85 -13.42
C ARG A 23 12.92 29.99 -11.94
N ARG A 24 13.41 28.90 -11.34
CA ARG A 24 13.93 28.81 -9.98
C ARG A 24 15.10 27.83 -10.01
N VAL A 25 16.22 28.24 -9.41
CA VAL A 25 17.42 27.42 -9.26
C VAL A 25 17.61 27.11 -7.77
N VAL A 26 17.99 25.88 -7.47
CA VAL A 26 18.32 25.41 -6.12
C VAL A 26 19.69 24.77 -6.19
N ASP A 27 20.66 25.34 -5.49
CA ASP A 27 21.98 24.74 -5.34
C ASP A 27 21.92 23.59 -4.34
N ALA A 28 22.16 22.38 -4.84
CA ALA A 28 22.19 21.14 -4.05
C ALA A 28 23.63 20.60 -3.89
N THR A 29 24.66 21.44 -4.07
CA THR A 29 26.05 21.04 -3.94
C THR A 29 26.32 20.39 -2.57
N GLY A 30 26.92 19.20 -2.60
CA GLY A 30 27.19 18.41 -1.38
C GLY A 30 25.98 17.72 -0.77
N MET A 31 24.81 17.77 -1.41
CA MET A 31 23.58 17.07 -0.99
C MET A 31 23.24 15.91 -1.92
N TYR A 32 22.33 15.04 -1.48
CA TYR A 32 21.73 14.02 -2.32
C TYR A 32 20.45 14.54 -2.96
N VAL A 33 20.32 14.32 -4.28
CA VAL A 33 19.06 14.47 -5.01
C VAL A 33 18.58 13.09 -5.40
N THR A 34 17.40 12.71 -4.91
CA THR A 34 16.79 11.40 -5.14
C THR A 34 15.43 11.56 -5.81
N PRO A 35 14.91 10.49 -6.45
CA PRO A 35 13.47 10.39 -6.64
C PRO A 35 12.76 10.58 -5.29
N GLY A 36 11.55 11.14 -5.32
CA GLY A 36 10.73 11.21 -4.12
C GLY A 36 10.48 9.81 -3.57
N LEU A 37 10.59 9.64 -2.25
CA LEU A 37 10.47 8.31 -1.64
C LEU A 37 9.02 7.79 -1.78
N ILE A 38 8.92 6.46 -1.83
CA ILE A 38 7.65 5.73 -1.90
C ILE A 38 7.52 4.88 -0.65
N ASP A 39 6.51 5.19 0.17
CA ASP A 39 6.15 4.34 1.31
C ASP A 39 5.08 3.34 0.88
N ILE A 40 5.45 2.06 0.83
CA ILE A 40 4.57 1.00 0.35
C ILE A 40 3.61 0.48 1.42
N HIS A 41 3.69 0.98 2.66
CA HIS A 41 2.82 0.54 3.75
C HIS A 41 2.54 1.66 4.76
N ALA A 42 1.45 2.40 4.52
CA ALA A 42 0.91 3.39 5.43
C ALA A 42 -0.57 3.10 5.79
N HIS A 43 -1.11 3.83 6.77
CA HIS A 43 -2.53 3.79 7.13
C HIS A 43 -3.10 5.20 7.29
N CYS A 44 -4.04 5.55 6.42
CA CYS A 44 -4.69 6.85 6.35
C CYS A 44 -6.18 6.79 6.70
N THR A 45 -6.72 5.59 6.94
CA THR A 45 -8.10 5.36 7.36
C THR A 45 -8.27 3.97 8.00
N GLY A 46 -9.47 3.69 8.52
CA GLY A 46 -9.84 2.39 9.08
C GLY A 46 -9.28 2.12 10.49
N TRP A 47 -8.14 2.70 10.86
CA TRP A 47 -7.48 2.46 12.15
C TRP A 47 -7.40 3.70 13.03
N ALA A 48 -7.52 3.52 14.35
CA ALA A 48 -7.46 4.60 15.33
C ALA A 48 -6.15 5.40 15.31
N GLY A 49 -5.05 4.78 14.87
CA GLY A 49 -3.74 5.42 14.71
C GLY A 49 -3.47 5.97 13.31
N SER A 50 -4.47 5.99 12.43
CA SER A 50 -4.30 6.54 11.08
C SER A 50 -4.01 8.05 11.14
N MET A 51 -3.16 8.53 10.23
CA MET A 51 -2.78 9.94 10.13
C MET A 51 -3.06 10.48 8.73
N PHE A 52 -3.08 11.81 8.59
CA PHE A 52 -3.18 12.41 7.26
C PHE A 52 -1.90 12.16 6.45
N PRO A 53 -2.00 11.94 5.13
CA PRO A 53 -0.84 11.59 4.31
C PRO A 53 0.33 12.57 4.44
N GLU A 54 0.07 13.87 4.48
CA GLU A 54 1.07 14.93 4.55
C GLU A 54 1.91 14.86 5.83
N GLU A 55 1.29 14.51 6.95
CA GLU A 55 1.93 14.41 8.26
C GLU A 55 2.92 13.25 8.31
N MET A 56 2.59 12.13 7.63
CA MET A 56 3.44 10.95 7.55
C MET A 56 4.51 11.04 6.46
N CYS A 57 4.35 11.92 5.46
CA CYS A 57 5.18 11.89 4.25
C CYS A 57 6.18 13.03 4.12
N PHE A 58 5.69 14.27 3.96
CA PHE A 58 6.56 15.37 3.54
C PHE A 58 7.71 15.68 4.50
N PRO A 59 7.56 15.58 5.84
CA PRO A 59 8.69 15.75 6.75
C PRO A 59 9.82 14.73 6.53
N TYR A 60 9.53 13.61 5.87
CA TYR A 60 10.45 12.48 5.68
C TYR A 60 10.84 12.27 4.21
N GLY A 61 10.51 13.22 3.32
CA GLY A 61 10.85 13.13 1.89
C GLY A 61 10.03 12.11 1.10
N VAL A 62 8.96 11.58 1.67
CA VAL A 62 8.02 10.69 0.97
C VAL A 62 7.06 11.54 0.14
N THR A 63 6.88 11.15 -1.12
CA THR A 63 6.03 11.87 -2.07
C THR A 63 4.87 11.03 -2.58
N THR A 64 4.98 9.72 -2.42
CA THR A 64 3.97 8.74 -2.82
C THR A 64 3.83 7.71 -1.69
N MET A 65 2.61 7.29 -1.40
CA MET A 65 2.35 6.23 -0.42
C MET A 65 1.31 5.23 -0.91
N VAL A 66 1.26 4.08 -0.25
CA VAL A 66 0.20 3.08 -0.42
C VAL A 66 -0.50 2.86 0.92
N ASP A 67 -1.78 3.24 1.01
CA ASP A 67 -2.63 2.85 2.14
C ASP A 67 -2.85 1.33 2.11
N CYS A 68 -2.53 0.65 3.21
CA CYS A 68 -2.49 -0.81 3.28
C CYS A 68 -3.79 -1.40 3.85
N GLY A 69 -4.89 -1.23 3.12
CA GLY A 69 -6.18 -1.87 3.45
C GLY A 69 -6.94 -1.19 4.58
N GLY A 70 -6.74 0.11 4.78
CA GLY A 70 -7.58 0.89 5.69
C GLY A 70 -9.04 0.83 5.27
N ALA A 71 -9.31 0.95 3.97
CA ALA A 71 -10.64 0.81 3.38
C ALA A 71 -10.86 -0.57 2.73
N GLY A 72 -12.11 -1.01 2.71
CA GLY A 72 -12.61 -2.13 1.93
C GLY A 72 -13.53 -1.67 0.80
N TRP A 73 -14.16 -2.61 0.08
CA TRP A 73 -14.99 -2.29 -1.08
C TRP A 73 -16.22 -1.43 -0.77
N ARG A 74 -16.71 -1.43 0.48
CA ARG A 74 -17.82 -0.59 0.96
C ARG A 74 -17.36 0.83 1.29
N THR A 75 -16.15 0.97 1.85
CA THR A 75 -15.68 2.22 2.48
C THR A 75 -14.71 3.02 1.61
N PHE A 76 -14.24 2.47 0.48
CA PHE A 76 -13.28 3.17 -0.38
C PHE A 76 -13.76 4.52 -0.91
N ASP A 77 -15.03 4.66 -1.28
CA ASP A 77 -15.51 5.91 -1.89
C ASP A 77 -15.45 7.08 -0.89
N ASP A 78 -15.72 6.81 0.38
CA ASP A 78 -15.56 7.77 1.48
C ASP A 78 -14.10 8.08 1.75
N PHE A 79 -13.23 7.05 1.79
CA PHE A 79 -11.79 7.25 1.91
C PHE A 79 -11.23 8.11 0.78
N ASN A 80 -11.62 7.83 -0.46
CA ASN A 80 -11.19 8.56 -1.63
C ASN A 80 -11.67 10.02 -1.60
N THR A 81 -12.92 10.27 -1.18
CA THR A 81 -13.49 11.61 -1.08
C THR A 81 -12.84 12.43 0.03
N ASN A 82 -12.56 11.80 1.17
CA ASN A 82 -12.13 12.51 2.37
C ASN A 82 -10.62 12.63 2.51
N VAL A 83 -9.85 11.72 1.90
CA VAL A 83 -8.39 11.66 2.03
C VAL A 83 -7.70 11.72 0.67
N VAL A 84 -7.85 10.69 -0.17
CA VAL A 84 -7.03 10.53 -1.40
C VAL A 84 -7.11 11.76 -2.31
N ARG A 85 -8.33 12.23 -2.64
CA ARG A 85 -8.51 13.35 -3.58
C ARG A 85 -8.09 14.70 -3.04
N LYS A 86 -7.96 14.83 -1.71
CA LYS A 86 -7.59 16.08 -1.04
C LYS A 86 -6.09 16.17 -0.77
N SER A 87 -5.37 15.04 -0.87
CA SER A 87 -3.97 15.00 -0.53
C SER A 87 -3.07 15.59 -1.62
N ALA A 88 -2.02 16.29 -1.18
CA ALA A 88 -0.90 16.68 -2.03
C ALA A 88 0.11 15.52 -2.22
N VAL A 89 0.12 14.53 -1.32
CA VAL A 89 0.85 13.27 -1.48
C VAL A 89 0.14 12.44 -2.53
N ARG A 90 0.89 11.73 -3.37
CA ARG A 90 0.29 10.74 -4.27
C ARG A 90 -0.09 9.50 -3.46
N VAL A 91 -1.38 9.33 -3.18
CA VAL A 91 -1.90 8.18 -2.41
C VAL A 91 -2.46 7.13 -3.36
N PHE A 92 -1.85 5.94 -3.35
CA PHE A 92 -2.46 4.70 -3.83
C PHE A 92 -3.03 3.90 -2.66
N ALA A 93 -3.81 2.87 -2.93
CA ALA A 93 -4.29 1.99 -1.87
C ALA A 93 -4.38 0.53 -2.30
N LEU A 94 -4.16 -0.35 -1.33
CA LEU A 94 -4.61 -1.73 -1.36
C LEU A 94 -5.98 -1.80 -0.71
N LEU A 95 -6.92 -2.50 -1.33
CA LEU A 95 -8.25 -2.66 -0.78
C LEU A 95 -8.28 -3.87 0.16
N ASN A 96 -8.75 -3.70 1.38
CA ASN A 96 -8.92 -4.83 2.29
C ASN A 96 -9.92 -5.83 1.68
N ILE A 97 -9.65 -7.13 1.83
CA ILE A 97 -10.58 -8.18 1.41
C ILE A 97 -11.91 -8.09 2.15
N VAL A 98 -11.90 -7.57 3.38
CA VAL A 98 -13.09 -7.29 4.18
C VAL A 98 -13.71 -5.99 3.71
N GLY A 99 -15.01 -6.01 3.38
CA GLY A 99 -15.72 -4.87 2.80
C GLY A 99 -15.68 -3.58 3.60
N GLN A 100 -15.71 -3.66 4.93
CA GLN A 100 -15.57 -2.49 5.81
C GLN A 100 -14.13 -1.96 5.94
N GLY A 101 -13.11 -2.72 5.55
CA GLY A 101 -11.72 -2.33 5.81
C GLY A 101 -11.27 -2.65 7.23
N MET A 102 -10.30 -1.89 7.72
CA MET A 102 -9.55 -2.18 8.96
C MET A 102 -10.22 -1.66 10.24
N GLU A 103 -11.56 -1.60 10.28
CA GLU A 103 -12.34 -0.99 11.38
C GLU A 103 -12.49 -1.91 12.63
N GLY A 104 -11.48 -2.72 12.93
CA GLY A 104 -11.44 -3.61 14.10
C GLY A 104 -12.07 -4.99 13.86
N ASP A 105 -12.99 -5.40 14.73
CA ASP A 105 -13.54 -6.79 14.76
C ASP A 105 -14.25 -7.20 13.47
N VAL A 106 -14.65 -6.23 12.63
CA VAL A 106 -15.23 -6.49 11.30
C VAL A 106 -14.28 -7.31 10.41
N GLU A 107 -12.96 -7.22 10.62
CA GLU A 107 -11.96 -7.98 9.87
C GLU A 107 -12.04 -9.50 10.09
N GLN A 108 -12.82 -9.93 11.09
CA GLN A 108 -13.06 -11.34 11.38
C GLN A 108 -14.26 -11.92 10.61
N ASN A 109 -15.08 -11.06 10.01
CA ASN A 109 -16.30 -11.47 9.32
C ASN A 109 -15.99 -12.03 7.92
N THR A 110 -15.96 -13.36 7.80
CA THR A 110 -15.72 -14.05 6.53
C THR A 110 -16.85 -13.89 5.52
N GLU A 111 -18.06 -13.50 5.94
CA GLU A 111 -19.18 -13.23 5.03
C GLU A 111 -19.01 -11.90 4.29
N ASP A 112 -18.20 -10.97 4.83
CA ASP A 112 -17.89 -9.68 4.19
C ASP A 112 -16.58 -9.70 3.38
N MET A 113 -15.90 -10.85 3.38
CA MET A 113 -14.72 -11.12 2.55
C MET A 113 -15.16 -11.54 1.15
N ASP A 114 -15.59 -10.58 0.33
CA ASP A 114 -16.13 -10.85 -1.00
C ASP A 114 -15.08 -10.57 -2.09
N ALA A 115 -14.61 -11.62 -2.74
CA ALA A 115 -13.55 -11.52 -3.74
C ALA A 115 -14.02 -10.79 -5.02
N GLU A 116 -15.26 -11.02 -5.46
CA GLU A 116 -15.80 -10.42 -6.67
C GLU A 116 -16.04 -8.92 -6.51
N LEU A 117 -16.64 -8.51 -5.37
CA LEU A 117 -16.90 -7.11 -5.06
C LEU A 117 -15.60 -6.33 -4.83
N THR A 118 -14.64 -6.94 -4.13
CA THR A 118 -13.29 -6.37 -3.94
C THR A 118 -12.62 -6.16 -5.30
N ALA A 119 -12.58 -7.19 -6.15
CA ALA A 119 -11.99 -7.09 -7.48
C ALA A 119 -12.72 -6.09 -8.38
N ALA A 120 -14.05 -6.03 -8.31
CA ALA A 120 -14.85 -5.07 -9.06
C ALA A 120 -14.53 -3.63 -8.67
N LYS A 121 -14.38 -3.34 -7.37
CA LYS A 121 -13.99 -2.01 -6.89
C LYS A 121 -12.57 -1.65 -7.33
N ILE A 122 -11.62 -2.59 -7.27
CA ILE A 122 -10.25 -2.38 -7.78
C ILE A 122 -10.27 -2.03 -9.27
N ARG A 123 -11.01 -2.78 -10.09
CA ARG A 123 -11.15 -2.48 -11.54
C ARG A 123 -11.85 -1.14 -11.79
N GLN A 124 -12.84 -0.78 -10.98
CA GLN A 124 -13.55 0.51 -11.10
C GLN A 124 -12.62 1.70 -10.87
N ARG A 125 -11.62 1.54 -10.00
CA ARG A 125 -10.75 2.62 -9.54
C ARG A 125 -9.27 2.26 -9.66
N SER A 126 -8.90 1.64 -10.78
CA SER A 126 -7.52 1.25 -11.09
C SER A 126 -6.57 2.45 -11.26
N ASP A 127 -7.09 3.67 -11.21
CA ASP A 127 -6.31 4.91 -11.11
C ASP A 127 -5.65 5.09 -9.74
N VAL A 128 -6.19 4.45 -8.69
CA VAL A 128 -5.76 4.60 -7.28
C VAL A 128 -5.57 3.25 -6.59
N LEU A 129 -6.42 2.27 -6.89
CA LEU A 129 -6.40 0.93 -6.29
C LEU A 129 -5.42 0.04 -7.05
N VAL A 130 -4.38 -0.41 -6.35
CA VAL A 130 -3.25 -1.14 -6.96
C VAL A 130 -3.19 -2.62 -6.57
N GLY A 131 -4.03 -3.06 -5.63
CA GLY A 131 -4.08 -4.46 -5.21
C GLY A 131 -4.99 -4.71 -4.02
N VAL A 132 -4.84 -5.90 -3.45
CA VAL A 132 -5.62 -6.39 -2.33
C VAL A 132 -4.76 -6.43 -1.07
N LYS A 133 -5.35 -6.10 0.06
CA LYS A 133 -4.79 -6.32 1.38
C LYS A 133 -5.57 -7.42 2.09
N VAL A 134 -4.85 -8.33 2.73
CA VAL A 134 -5.41 -9.20 3.77
C VAL A 134 -4.73 -8.85 5.09
N ALA A 135 -5.51 -8.51 6.11
CA ALA A 135 -4.98 -8.11 7.41
C ALA A 135 -5.75 -8.75 8.57
N HIS A 136 -5.05 -8.96 9.69
CA HIS A 136 -5.58 -9.22 11.04
C HIS A 136 -6.56 -10.39 11.24
N TYR A 137 -6.83 -11.23 10.23
CA TYR A 137 -7.74 -12.35 10.39
C TYR A 137 -7.22 -13.38 11.40
N GLN A 138 -8.05 -13.68 12.42
CA GLN A 138 -7.72 -14.53 13.55
C GLN A 138 -8.29 -15.94 13.44
N GLY A 139 -9.08 -16.25 12.40
CA GLY A 139 -9.65 -17.58 12.20
C GLY A 139 -8.63 -18.72 12.10
N ARG A 140 -9.10 -19.96 12.05
CA ARG A 140 -8.21 -21.13 11.99
C ARG A 140 -7.82 -21.50 10.56
N GLY A 141 -8.65 -21.15 9.58
CA GLY A 141 -8.48 -21.50 8.18
C GLY A 141 -7.89 -20.37 7.32
N TRP A 142 -7.89 -20.62 6.02
CA TRP A 142 -7.26 -19.77 5.02
C TRP A 142 -8.23 -18.84 4.30
N GLU A 143 -9.45 -18.70 4.83
CA GLU A 143 -10.56 -18.00 4.21
C GLU A 143 -10.18 -16.60 3.71
N SER A 144 -9.51 -15.81 4.56
CA SER A 144 -9.08 -14.45 4.21
C SER A 144 -8.01 -14.42 3.13
N ILE A 145 -7.08 -15.39 3.15
CA ILE A 145 -5.97 -15.49 2.20
C ILE A 145 -6.47 -15.97 0.85
N ASP A 146 -7.27 -17.04 0.82
CA ASP A 146 -7.78 -17.63 -0.40
C ASP A 146 -8.67 -16.65 -1.15
N ARG A 147 -9.56 -15.93 -0.43
CA ARG A 147 -10.38 -14.85 -1.02
C ARG A 147 -9.56 -13.64 -1.44
N GLY A 148 -8.52 -13.28 -0.69
CA GLY A 148 -7.63 -12.18 -1.06
C GLY A 148 -6.86 -12.47 -2.35
N ILE A 149 -6.35 -13.70 -2.49
CA ILE A 149 -5.70 -14.18 -3.71
C ILE A 149 -6.70 -14.19 -4.87
N GLU A 150 -7.90 -14.75 -4.65
CA GLU A 150 -8.96 -14.78 -5.65
C GLU A 150 -9.29 -13.37 -6.16
N ALA A 151 -9.52 -12.42 -5.25
CA ALA A 151 -9.77 -11.02 -5.58
C ALA A 151 -8.63 -10.43 -6.42
N ALA A 152 -7.38 -10.65 -6.02
CA ALA A 152 -6.21 -10.14 -6.73
C ALA A 152 -6.12 -10.71 -8.15
N ARG A 153 -6.43 -11.99 -8.35
CA ARG A 153 -6.48 -12.60 -9.69
C ARG A 153 -7.62 -12.04 -10.53
N LEU A 154 -8.81 -11.90 -9.96
CA LEU A 154 -9.96 -11.32 -10.65
C LEU A 154 -9.74 -9.85 -11.07
N SER A 155 -8.95 -9.08 -10.32
CA SER A 155 -8.59 -7.70 -10.66
C SER A 155 -7.28 -7.56 -11.45
N ASN A 156 -6.60 -8.65 -11.78
CA ASN A 156 -5.27 -8.64 -12.40
C ASN A 156 -4.26 -7.77 -11.62
N SER A 157 -4.23 -7.95 -10.31
CA SER A 157 -3.35 -7.26 -9.36
C SER A 157 -2.67 -8.27 -8.44
N PHE A 158 -2.02 -7.78 -7.38
CA PHE A 158 -1.37 -8.60 -6.36
C PHE A 158 -2.11 -8.54 -5.02
N VAL A 159 -1.79 -9.48 -4.13
CA VAL A 159 -2.19 -9.41 -2.71
C VAL A 159 -0.99 -9.14 -1.82
N LEU A 160 -1.15 -8.25 -0.84
CA LEU A 160 -0.21 -8.06 0.26
C LEU A 160 -0.82 -8.62 1.54
N VAL A 161 -0.12 -9.57 2.16
CA VAL A 161 -0.60 -10.25 3.36
C VAL A 161 0.06 -9.69 4.60
N ASP A 162 -0.77 -9.32 5.56
CA ASP A 162 -0.42 -9.09 6.94
C ASP A 162 -1.12 -10.12 7.85
N GLN A 163 -0.39 -11.13 8.30
CA GLN A 163 -0.93 -12.14 9.20
C GLN A 163 0.11 -12.60 10.22
N ASN A 164 -0.37 -13.04 11.38
CA ASN A 164 0.42 -13.81 12.33
C ASN A 164 0.41 -15.30 11.96
N SER A 165 1.55 -15.96 12.12
CA SER A 165 1.64 -17.42 12.05
C SER A 165 0.80 -18.07 13.15
N LYS A 166 0.11 -19.16 12.82
CA LYS A 166 -0.59 -20.00 13.79
C LYS A 166 -0.26 -21.48 13.54
N PRO A 167 -0.43 -22.37 14.53
CA PRO A 167 -0.26 -23.81 14.30
C PRO A 167 -1.11 -24.36 13.14
N THR A 168 -2.28 -23.78 12.88
CA THR A 168 -3.15 -24.17 11.76
C THR A 168 -2.87 -23.41 10.46
N ARG A 169 -2.04 -22.35 10.51
CA ARG A 169 -1.77 -21.42 9.41
C ARG A 169 -0.32 -20.93 9.48
N THR A 170 0.63 -21.82 9.20
CA THR A 170 2.06 -21.49 9.32
C THR A 170 2.51 -20.54 8.21
N PHE A 171 3.59 -19.79 8.43
CA PHE A 171 4.17 -18.96 7.37
C PHE A 171 4.64 -19.78 6.16
N ASP A 172 5.21 -20.97 6.38
CA ASP A 172 5.62 -21.87 5.30
C ASP A 172 4.43 -22.23 4.37
N GLU A 173 3.29 -22.58 4.95
CA GLU A 173 2.07 -22.85 4.18
C GLU A 173 1.49 -21.59 3.53
N LEU A 174 1.60 -20.42 4.18
CA LEU A 174 1.22 -19.15 3.56
C LEU A 174 2.05 -18.89 2.31
N LEU A 175 3.39 -18.99 2.39
CA LEU A 175 4.29 -18.71 1.28
C LEU A 175 4.05 -19.64 0.09
N LYS A 176 3.70 -20.92 0.32
CA LYS A 176 3.32 -21.86 -0.75
C LYS A 176 2.01 -21.49 -1.46
N ARG A 177 1.12 -20.74 -0.82
CA ARG A 177 -0.15 -20.27 -1.41
C ARG A 177 0.04 -19.05 -2.28
N LEU A 178 1.04 -18.23 -1.97
CA LEU A 178 1.32 -17.00 -2.70
C LEU A 178 1.97 -17.29 -4.06
N GLY A 179 1.61 -16.50 -5.06
CA GLY A 179 2.22 -16.55 -6.39
C GLY A 179 3.28 -15.47 -6.59
N PRO A 180 4.04 -15.51 -7.70
CA PRO A 180 4.94 -14.43 -8.09
C PRO A 180 4.21 -13.08 -8.11
N GLY A 181 4.79 -12.09 -7.43
CA GLY A 181 4.25 -10.73 -7.34
C GLY A 181 3.35 -10.47 -6.12
N ASP A 182 2.83 -11.51 -5.47
CA ASP A 182 2.20 -11.35 -4.16
C ASP A 182 3.25 -11.06 -3.08
N GLY A 183 2.84 -10.39 -2.01
CA GLY A 183 3.74 -9.93 -0.96
C GLY A 183 3.30 -10.34 0.43
N VAL A 184 4.27 -10.35 1.35
CA VAL A 184 4.05 -10.38 2.78
C VAL A 184 4.71 -9.15 3.39
N THR A 185 4.08 -8.55 4.40
CA THR A 185 4.63 -7.41 5.15
C THR A 185 4.92 -7.80 6.60
N HIS A 186 5.64 -6.94 7.32
CA HIS A 186 6.16 -7.19 8.66
C HIS A 186 7.11 -8.39 8.71
N CYS A 187 7.95 -8.50 7.68
CA CYS A 187 8.85 -9.63 7.47
C CYS A 187 9.76 -9.94 8.67
N TYR A 188 10.08 -8.91 9.45
CA TYR A 188 10.89 -8.97 10.66
C TYR A 188 10.13 -8.57 11.92
N GLY A 189 8.80 -8.69 11.89
CA GLY A 189 7.96 -8.41 13.06
C GLY A 189 8.20 -9.45 14.15
N TYR A 190 8.41 -9.00 15.39
CA TYR A 190 8.70 -9.89 16.53
C TYR A 190 7.63 -10.98 16.74
N GLY A 191 6.35 -10.67 16.52
CA GLY A 191 5.24 -11.63 16.58
C GLY A 191 5.01 -12.45 15.29
N LYS A 192 5.85 -12.26 14.27
CA LYS A 192 5.70 -12.80 12.91
C LYS A 192 7.04 -13.35 12.38
N PRO A 193 7.68 -14.32 13.07
CA PRO A 193 8.95 -14.87 12.59
C PRO A 193 8.72 -15.60 11.27
N MET A 194 9.15 -14.98 10.16
CA MET A 194 9.16 -15.60 8.83
C MET A 194 10.46 -16.36 8.56
N ILE A 195 11.53 -15.98 9.27
CA ILE A 195 12.85 -16.63 9.26
C ILE A 195 13.22 -17.01 10.70
N GLY A 196 14.12 -17.98 10.84
CA GLY A 196 14.67 -18.37 12.14
C GLY A 196 15.56 -17.27 12.74
N ASN A 197 16.06 -17.50 13.95
CA ASN A 197 17.02 -16.58 14.59
C ASN A 197 18.40 -16.58 13.90
N ASP A 198 18.61 -17.47 12.92
CA ASP A 198 19.84 -17.68 12.15
C ASP A 198 19.88 -16.93 10.81
N GLY A 199 18.81 -16.21 10.44
CA GLY A 199 18.70 -15.53 9.15
C GLY A 199 18.19 -16.44 8.04
#